data_AF-A0A846HM05-F1
#
_entry.id   AF-A0A846HM05-F1
#
_cell.length_a   1.000
_cell.length_b   1.000
_cell.length_c   1.000
_cell.angle_alpha   90.00
_cell.angle_beta   90.00
_cell.angle_gamma   90.00
#
_symmetry.space_group_name_H-M   'P 1'
#
loop_
_entity.id
_entity.type
_entity.pdbx_description
1 polymer ?
#
loop_
_entity_poly.entity_id
_entity_poly.type
_entity_poly.pdbx_seq_one_letter_code
_entity_poly.pdbx_strand_id
1 'polypeptide(L)'
;MLTEIHHSTNRQLLFSFPEGSGDLADQRYALGLTICDNPVCDCSSLYFTLSPWRSAPDDDPDADSDADPDADPDADLDSDSDSDSVEHSEQPVKFAIDINSRELDIQNSPQAEARSIGTTFVETLSEEDWSLLTQAFYQYKRKATDETPDDDIKAEFPADEIERDSTMISFRSILPYAESKILDQDDQRFLVDDLYCVKAKCNCTDIVVRLLDTAMNVDTDERI
;
A
#
# COMPACT_ATOMS: atom_id res chain seq x y z
N MET A 1 -11.63 -3.35 8.54
CA MET A 1 -11.63 -2.08 9.34
C MET A 1 -11.49 -0.84 8.45
N LEU A 2 -11.12 -1.04 7.18
CA LEU A 2 -11.30 -0.04 6.12
C LEU A 2 -12.79 0.04 5.76
N THR A 3 -13.36 1.25 5.79
CA THR A 3 -14.74 1.45 5.31
C THR A 3 -14.68 2.36 4.09
N GLU A 4 -15.17 1.86 2.96
CA GLU A 4 -15.31 2.69 1.76
C GLU A 4 -16.48 3.66 1.97
N ILE A 5 -16.21 4.96 1.93
CA ILE A 5 -17.26 5.99 1.98
C ILE A 5 -17.42 6.56 0.57
N HIS A 6 -18.63 6.43 0.02
CA HIS A 6 -18.96 6.99 -1.28
C HIS A 6 -19.42 8.44 -1.13
N HIS A 7 -18.54 9.41 -1.42
CA HIS A 7 -18.95 10.78 -1.73
C HIS A 7 -19.10 10.97 -3.24
N SER A 8 -20.08 11.78 -3.64
CA SER A 8 -20.68 11.90 -4.98
C SER A 8 -19.76 12.19 -6.17
N THR A 9 -18.45 12.34 -5.99
CA THR A 9 -17.49 12.59 -7.08
C THR A 9 -16.04 12.18 -6.78
N ASN A 10 -15.72 11.71 -5.57
CA ASN A 10 -14.35 11.31 -5.23
C ASN A 10 -14.40 10.14 -4.23
N ARG A 11 -13.83 8.99 -4.60
CA ARG A 11 -13.71 7.84 -3.70
C ARG A 11 -12.56 8.11 -2.75
N GLN A 12 -12.87 8.40 -1.50
CA GLN A 12 -11.88 8.55 -0.44
C GLN A 12 -12.08 7.40 0.56
N LEU A 13 -11.00 6.68 0.82
CA LEU A 13 -11.01 5.64 1.84
C LEU A 13 -10.91 6.34 3.20
N LEU A 14 -11.80 5.97 4.12
CA LEU A 14 -11.72 6.42 5.50
C LEU A 14 -11.19 5.27 6.35
N PHE A 15 -10.25 5.59 7.23
CA PHE A 15 -9.71 4.67 8.21
C PHE A 15 -10.00 5.21 9.61
N SER A 16 -10.45 4.33 10.49
CA SER A 16 -10.64 4.63 11.91
C SER A 16 -9.92 3.57 12.74
N PHE A 17 -9.13 4.01 13.71
CA PHE A 17 -8.53 3.10 14.65
C PHE A 17 -9.59 2.53 15.62
N PRO A 18 -9.55 1.23 15.94
CA PRO A 18 -10.51 0.60 16.84
C PRO A 18 -10.34 1.10 18.28
N GLU A 19 -11.35 0.80 19.10
CA GLU A 19 -11.24 0.96 20.55
C GLU A 19 -10.03 0.16 21.07
N GLY A 20 -9.17 0.82 21.87
CA GLY A 20 -7.97 0.20 22.44
C GLY A 20 -6.66 0.55 21.72
N SER A 21 -6.68 1.30 20.61
CA SER A 21 -5.47 1.82 19.94
C SER A 21 -4.78 3.00 20.67
N GLY A 22 -4.96 3.10 22.00
CA GLY A 22 -4.41 4.19 22.81
C GLY A 22 -4.93 5.56 22.39
N ASP A 23 -4.03 6.53 22.25
CA ASP A 23 -4.36 7.92 21.92
C ASP A 23 -5.01 8.08 20.53
N LEU A 24 -4.88 7.08 19.66
CA LEU A 24 -5.45 7.08 18.31
C LEU A 24 -6.88 6.53 18.25
N ALA A 25 -7.39 5.94 19.34
CA ALA A 25 -8.73 5.38 19.36
C ALA A 25 -9.79 6.42 18.94
N ASP A 26 -10.76 5.99 18.15
CA ASP A 26 -11.84 6.82 17.59
C ASP A 26 -11.42 7.96 16.64
N GLN A 27 -10.12 8.17 16.42
CA GLN A 27 -9.63 9.11 15.43
C GLN A 27 -9.89 8.59 14.01
N ARG A 28 -10.38 9.48 13.14
CA ARG A 28 -10.69 9.18 11.74
C ARG A 28 -9.69 9.86 10.84
N TYR A 29 -9.25 9.14 9.81
CA TYR A 29 -8.28 9.62 8.85
C TYR A 29 -8.79 9.38 7.43
N ALA A 30 -8.62 10.39 6.59
CA ALA A 30 -8.61 10.23 5.16
C ALA A 30 -7.35 9.46 4.76
N LEU A 31 -7.54 8.29 4.13
CA LEU A 31 -6.47 7.40 3.70
C LEU A 31 -6.15 7.66 2.22
N GLY A 32 -4.93 8.12 1.97
CA GLY A 32 -4.31 8.12 0.64
C GLY A 32 -3.42 6.88 0.48
N LEU A 33 -3.53 6.21 -0.65
CA LEU A 33 -2.70 5.06 -1.03
C LEU A 33 -1.89 5.40 -2.28
N THR A 34 -0.61 5.02 -2.33
CA THR A 34 0.26 5.19 -3.49
C THR A 34 1.14 3.96 -3.68
N ILE A 35 1.33 3.57 -4.93
CA ILE A 35 2.07 2.37 -5.34
C ILE A 35 3.15 2.81 -6.33
N CYS A 36 4.30 2.14 -6.34
CA CYS A 36 5.35 2.40 -7.33
C CYS A 36 4.87 2.06 -8.75
N ASP A 37 4.87 3.05 -9.64
CA ASP A 37 4.42 2.93 -11.03
C ASP A 37 5.41 2.23 -11.94
N ASN A 38 6.65 2.02 -11.50
CA ASN A 38 7.65 1.34 -12.31
C ASN A 38 7.30 -0.16 -12.44
N PRO A 39 6.95 -0.68 -13.63
CA PRO A 39 6.49 -2.06 -13.80
C PRO A 39 7.59 -3.10 -13.53
N VAL A 40 8.87 -2.73 -13.68
CA VAL A 40 9.99 -3.64 -13.42
C VAL A 40 10.46 -3.61 -11.96
N CYS A 41 10.03 -2.61 -11.18
CA CYS A 41 10.46 -2.47 -9.79
C CYS A 41 9.76 -3.51 -8.93
N ASP A 42 10.54 -4.38 -8.31
CA ASP A 42 10.14 -5.51 -7.45
C ASP A 42 9.79 -5.11 -6.01
N CYS A 43 9.70 -3.81 -5.71
CA CYS A 43 9.35 -3.35 -4.38
C CYS A 43 7.93 -3.81 -4.00
N SER A 44 7.76 -4.32 -2.78
CA SER A 44 6.46 -4.65 -2.19
C SER A 44 5.85 -3.54 -1.33
N SER A 45 6.44 -2.35 -1.36
CA SER A 45 6.02 -1.24 -0.52
C SER A 45 4.72 -0.60 -1.02
N LEU A 46 3.74 -0.50 -0.13
CA LEU A 46 2.58 0.38 -0.27
C LEU A 46 2.78 1.64 0.57
N TYR A 47 2.66 2.80 -0.04
CA TYR A 47 2.80 4.09 0.64
C TYR A 47 1.43 4.62 1.05
N PHE A 48 1.31 4.98 2.33
CA PHE A 48 0.11 5.52 2.92
C PHE A 48 0.30 6.99 3.31
N THR A 49 -0.76 7.76 3.16
CA THR A 49 -0.88 9.12 3.70
C THR A 49 -2.16 9.18 4.53
N LEU A 50 -2.03 9.35 5.84
CA LEU A 50 -3.15 9.58 6.75
C LEU A 50 -3.32 11.07 6.99
N SER A 51 -4.43 11.64 6.54
CA SER A 51 -4.78 13.03 6.83
C SER A 51 -5.91 13.05 7.86
N PRO A 52 -5.84 13.81 8.96
CA PRO A 52 -6.93 13.91 9.92
C PRO A 52 -8.24 14.25 9.21
N TRP A 53 -9.27 13.43 9.43
CA TRP A 53 -10.59 13.68 8.85
C TRP A 53 -11.33 14.71 9.70
N ARG A 54 -11.55 15.89 9.13
CA ARG A 54 -12.52 16.84 9.67
C ARG A 54 -13.86 16.47 9.05
N SER A 55 -14.87 16.15 9.87
CA SER A 55 -16.24 16.28 9.39
C SER A 55 -16.35 17.65 8.74
N ALA A 56 -16.97 17.74 7.57
CA ALA A 56 -17.41 19.05 7.09
C ALA A 56 -18.06 19.74 8.30
N PRO A 57 -17.74 21.01 8.60
CA PRO A 57 -18.45 21.72 9.65
C PRO A 57 -19.92 21.43 9.36
N ASP A 58 -20.59 20.79 10.32
CA ASP A 58 -21.99 20.48 10.16
C ASP A 58 -22.60 21.78 9.66
N ASP A 59 -23.12 21.78 8.43
CA ASP A 59 -23.90 22.90 7.90
C ASP A 59 -25.11 22.91 8.82
N ASP A 60 -24.93 23.43 10.04
CA ASP A 60 -25.94 23.60 11.05
C ASP A 60 -26.84 24.67 10.45
N PRO A 61 -27.94 24.25 9.81
CA PRO A 61 -28.77 25.18 9.07
C PRO A 61 -29.51 26.12 10.03
N ASP A 62 -29.36 25.90 11.34
CA ASP A 62 -30.01 26.63 12.43
C ASP A 62 -29.01 27.54 13.21
N ALA A 63 -27.75 27.70 12.76
CA ALA A 63 -26.82 28.67 13.36
C ALA A 63 -27.18 30.14 13.05
N ASP A 64 -28.23 30.39 12.27
CA ASP A 64 -28.83 31.72 12.15
C ASP A 64 -29.85 31.98 13.26
N SER A 65 -29.56 33.04 14.02
CA SER A 65 -30.52 33.96 14.62
C SER A 65 -31.18 33.58 15.95
N ASP A 66 -30.46 33.78 17.05
CA ASP A 66 -31.03 34.39 18.28
C ASP A 66 -29.89 35.04 19.08
N ALA A 67 -29.33 36.12 18.54
CA ALA A 67 -28.48 37.01 19.33
C ALA A 67 -29.37 37.73 20.35
N ASP A 68 -29.33 37.27 21.59
CA ASP A 68 -30.04 37.89 22.71
C ASP A 68 -29.42 39.27 23.02
N PRO A 69 -30.12 40.38 22.76
CA PRO A 69 -29.57 41.72 22.92
C PRO A 69 -29.41 42.18 24.38
N ASP A 70 -29.82 41.37 25.36
CA ASP A 70 -29.85 41.74 26.78
C ASP A 70 -28.76 41.08 27.64
N ALA A 71 -27.68 40.55 27.05
CA ALA A 71 -26.57 39.96 27.80
C ALA A 71 -25.81 41.01 28.66
N ASP A 72 -25.92 40.85 29.97
CA ASP A 72 -25.40 41.72 31.04
C ASP A 72 -23.85 41.69 31.10
N PRO A 73 -23.14 42.84 31.03
CA PRO A 73 -21.69 42.89 30.80
C PRO A 73 -20.76 42.61 32.00
N ASP A 74 -21.26 42.33 33.21
CA ASP A 74 -20.44 42.42 34.44
C ASP A 74 -20.15 41.09 35.17
N ALA A 75 -19.98 39.97 34.46
CA ALA A 75 -19.59 38.70 35.09
C ALA A 75 -18.06 38.45 34.98
N ASP A 76 -17.31 38.98 35.94
CA ASP A 76 -15.92 38.62 36.23
C ASP A 76 -15.85 37.15 36.69
N LEU A 77 -15.38 36.25 35.81
CA LEU A 77 -15.07 34.86 36.17
C LEU A 77 -13.65 34.51 35.72
N ASP A 78 -12.72 34.60 36.67
CA ASP A 78 -11.39 34.03 36.63
C ASP A 78 -11.49 32.50 36.46
N SER A 79 -11.19 31.99 35.27
CA SER A 79 -11.12 30.55 35.01
C SER A 79 -9.77 30.19 34.41
N ASP A 80 -8.81 29.97 35.31
CA ASP A 80 -7.53 29.33 35.01
C ASP A 80 -7.78 27.83 34.74
N SER A 81 -8.21 27.51 33.52
CA SER A 81 -8.32 26.13 33.05
C SER A 81 -7.14 25.83 32.12
N ASP A 82 -6.02 25.43 32.72
CA ASP A 82 -4.87 24.82 32.04
C ASP A 82 -5.29 23.44 31.49
N SER A 83 -6.05 23.43 30.40
CA SER A 83 -6.27 22.24 29.60
C SER A 83 -5.09 22.07 28.65
N ASP A 84 -4.13 21.23 29.06
CA ASP A 84 -3.09 20.63 28.20
C ASP A 84 -3.78 19.87 27.06
N SER A 85 -4.20 20.64 26.06
CA SER A 85 -4.71 20.14 24.80
C SER A 85 -3.49 19.67 24.04
N VAL A 86 -3.25 18.36 24.04
CA VAL A 86 -2.23 17.75 23.19
C VAL A 86 -2.56 18.16 21.76
N GLU A 87 -1.82 19.14 21.24
CA GLU A 87 -1.97 19.61 19.86
C GLU A 87 -1.54 18.48 18.92
N HIS A 88 -2.49 17.62 18.57
CA HIS A 88 -2.27 16.62 17.54
C HIS A 88 -1.94 17.35 16.24
N SER A 89 -0.77 17.04 15.68
CA SER A 89 -0.27 17.63 14.45
C SER A 89 -1.34 17.54 13.36
N GLU A 90 -1.76 18.70 12.83
CA GLU A 90 -2.72 18.76 11.73
C GLU A 90 -2.13 18.28 10.39
N GLN A 91 -0.84 17.89 10.38
CA GLN A 91 -0.15 17.51 9.16
C GLN A 91 -0.42 16.05 8.80
N PRO A 92 -0.56 15.74 7.49
CA PRO A 92 -0.68 14.36 7.05
C PRO A 92 0.55 13.53 7.41
N VAL A 93 0.32 12.36 7.98
CA VAL A 93 1.36 11.41 8.35
C VAL A 93 1.58 10.45 7.17
N LYS A 94 2.84 10.23 6.80
CA LYS A 94 3.22 9.36 5.68
C LYS A 94 4.12 8.23 6.14
N PHE A 95 3.78 7.01 5.75
CA PHE A 95 4.56 5.81 6.03
C PHE A 95 4.37 4.79 4.91
N ALA A 96 5.16 3.73 4.93
CA ALA A 96 5.02 2.62 3.99
C ALA A 96 4.94 1.30 4.74
N ILE A 97 4.23 0.32 4.16
CA ILE A 97 4.20 -1.07 4.65
C ILE A 97 4.69 -1.98 3.53
N ASP A 98 5.34 -3.07 3.89
CA ASP A 98 5.68 -4.14 2.96
C ASP A 98 4.52 -5.16 2.90
N ILE A 99 3.93 -5.33 1.72
CA ILE A 99 2.80 -6.25 1.52
C ILE A 99 3.19 -7.72 1.66
N ASN A 100 4.44 -8.06 1.36
CA ASN A 100 4.90 -9.45 1.40
C ASN A 100 5.20 -9.88 2.83
N SER A 101 5.92 -9.05 3.60
CA SER A 101 6.23 -9.36 5.01
C SER A 101 5.15 -8.91 5.98
N ARG A 102 4.12 -8.19 5.51
CA ARG A 102 3.00 -7.67 6.29
C ARG A 102 3.45 -6.83 7.49
N GLU A 103 4.46 -6.00 7.26
CA GLU A 103 5.10 -5.20 8.30
C GLU A 103 5.31 -3.76 7.87
N LEU A 104 5.65 -2.89 8.82
CA LEU A 104 6.01 -1.51 8.51
C LEU A 104 7.38 -1.46 7.81
N ASP A 105 7.45 -0.76 6.68
CA ASP A 105 8.71 -0.49 6.00
C ASP A 105 9.44 0.67 6.71
N ILE A 106 10.33 0.31 7.64
CA ILE A 106 11.09 1.25 8.48
C ILE A 106 12.03 2.12 7.65
N GLN A 107 12.52 1.62 6.52
CA GLN A 107 13.45 2.35 5.65
C GLN A 107 12.74 3.50 4.95
N ASN A 108 11.51 3.26 4.52
CA ASN A 108 10.66 4.25 3.86
C ASN A 108 9.77 5.07 4.83
N SER A 109 9.91 4.84 6.14
CA SER A 109 9.16 5.55 7.19
C SER A 109 10.12 6.19 8.21
N PRO A 110 10.84 7.27 7.89
CA PRO A 110 11.96 7.74 8.70
C PRO A 110 11.57 8.51 9.98
N GLN A 111 10.37 9.10 10.03
CA GLN A 111 9.94 9.93 11.16
C GLN A 111 9.38 9.06 12.31
N ALA A 112 9.74 9.39 13.56
CA ALA A 112 9.33 8.61 14.74
C ALA A 112 7.81 8.54 14.92
N GLU A 113 7.11 9.66 14.71
CA GLU A 113 5.64 9.73 14.75
C GLU A 113 5.01 8.84 13.67
N ALA A 114 5.50 8.94 12.42
CA ALA A 114 5.04 8.09 11.32
C ALA A 114 5.25 6.60 11.59
N ARG A 115 6.34 6.23 12.26
CA ARG A 115 6.57 4.84 12.69
C ARG A 115 5.57 4.41 13.74
N SER A 116 5.33 5.22 14.76
CA SER A 116 4.36 4.88 15.81
C SER A 116 2.96 4.66 15.22
N ILE A 117 2.47 5.60 14.42
CA ILE A 117 1.15 5.51 13.78
C ILE A 117 1.10 4.36 12.78
N GLY A 118 2.15 4.20 11.96
CA GLY A 118 2.24 3.12 10.98
C GLY A 118 2.26 1.74 11.62
N THR A 119 2.96 1.56 12.75
CA THR A 119 2.94 0.31 13.52
C THR A 119 1.54 0.01 14.02
N THR A 120 0.87 0.97 14.67
CA THR A 120 -0.51 0.77 15.14
C THR A 120 -1.46 0.47 13.97
N PHE A 121 -1.26 1.10 12.81
CA PHE A 121 -2.04 0.83 11.60
C PHE A 121 -1.88 -0.63 11.16
N VAL A 122 -0.63 -1.10 11.00
CA VAL A 122 -0.30 -2.49 10.62
C VAL A 122 -0.89 -3.50 11.60
N GLU A 123 -0.75 -3.27 12.90
CA GLU A 123 -1.28 -4.14 13.97
C GLU A 123 -2.82 -4.21 13.99
N THR A 124 -3.48 -3.19 13.44
CA THR A 124 -4.94 -3.09 13.37
C THR A 124 -5.53 -3.79 12.15
N LEU A 125 -4.75 -4.03 11.10
CA LEU A 125 -5.22 -4.66 9.88
C LEU A 125 -5.59 -6.13 10.12
N SER A 126 -6.81 -6.50 9.74
CA SER A 126 -7.23 -7.91 9.74
C SER A 126 -6.65 -8.69 8.56
N GLU A 127 -6.73 -10.01 8.60
CA GLU A 127 -6.36 -10.88 7.47
C GLU A 127 -7.11 -10.51 6.18
N GLU A 128 -8.38 -10.12 6.29
CA GLU A 128 -9.17 -9.65 5.16
C GLU A 128 -8.65 -8.31 4.61
N ASP A 129 -8.31 -7.36 5.49
CA ASP A 129 -7.71 -6.08 5.06
C ASP A 129 -6.36 -6.33 4.35
N TRP A 130 -5.51 -7.23 4.86
CA TRP A 130 -4.25 -7.62 4.20
C TRP A 130 -4.48 -8.27 2.83
N SER A 131 -5.46 -9.18 2.73
CA SER A 131 -5.81 -9.81 1.45
C SER A 131 -6.27 -8.78 0.42
N LEU A 132 -7.10 -7.82 0.82
CA LEU A 132 -7.56 -6.74 -0.06
C LEU A 132 -6.41 -5.82 -0.50
N LEU A 133 -5.53 -5.42 0.41
CA LEU A 133 -4.37 -4.58 0.07
C LEU A 133 -3.41 -5.32 -0.87
N THR A 134 -3.17 -6.61 -0.61
CA THR A 134 -2.35 -7.49 -1.46
C THR A 134 -2.94 -7.57 -2.86
N GLN A 135 -4.23 -7.87 -2.97
CA GLN A 135 -4.93 -7.95 -4.24
C GLN A 135 -4.87 -6.62 -5.00
N ALA A 136 -5.17 -5.50 -4.35
CA ALA A 136 -5.12 -4.17 -4.96
C ALA A 136 -3.72 -3.84 -5.48
N PHE A 137 -2.69 -4.16 -4.70
CA PHE A 137 -1.29 -3.97 -5.10
C PHE A 137 -0.92 -4.77 -6.36
N TYR A 138 -1.20 -6.08 -6.38
CA TYR A 138 -0.86 -6.92 -7.52
C TYR A 138 -1.68 -6.58 -8.77
N GLN A 139 -2.96 -6.23 -8.62
CA GLN A 139 -3.78 -5.77 -9.75
C GLN A 139 -3.23 -4.47 -10.34
N TYR A 140 -2.83 -3.52 -9.49
CA TYR A 140 -2.22 -2.27 -9.94
C TYR A 140 -0.91 -2.52 -10.70
N LYS A 141 0.00 -3.31 -10.11
CA LYS A 141 1.32 -3.59 -10.71
C LYS A 141 1.21 -4.37 -12.01
N ARG A 142 0.28 -5.32 -12.10
CA ARG A 142 -0.01 -6.03 -13.36
C ARG A 142 -0.53 -5.08 -14.43
N LYS A 143 -1.52 -4.25 -14.08
CA LYS A 143 -2.05 -3.24 -15.01
C LYS A 143 -0.96 -2.28 -15.49
N ALA A 144 -0.11 -1.78 -14.59
CA ALA A 144 1.02 -0.93 -14.94
C ALA A 144 1.99 -1.65 -15.90
N THR A 145 2.23 -2.95 -15.69
CA THR A 145 3.06 -3.78 -16.58
C THR A 145 2.42 -3.93 -17.96
N ASP A 146 1.12 -4.22 -18.03
CA ASP A 146 0.39 -4.45 -19.29
C ASP A 146 0.18 -3.16 -20.11
N GLU A 147 0.05 -2.01 -19.44
CA GLU A 147 -0.20 -0.71 -20.10
C GLU A 147 1.09 0.05 -20.47
N THR A 148 2.25 -0.35 -19.94
CA THR A 148 3.53 0.29 -20.28
C THR A 148 4.02 -0.21 -21.65
N PRO A 149 4.28 0.67 -22.63
CA PRO A 149 4.84 0.26 -23.92
C PRO A 149 6.19 -0.46 -23.76
N ASP A 150 6.43 -1.50 -24.56
CA ASP A 150 7.67 -2.31 -24.47
C ASP A 150 8.96 -1.47 -24.51
N ASP A 151 9.00 -0.43 -25.34
CA ASP A 151 10.16 0.47 -25.48
C ASP A 151 10.41 1.35 -24.24
N ASP A 152 9.41 1.51 -23.38
CA ASP A 152 9.48 2.28 -22.13
C ASP A 152 9.84 1.39 -20.92
N ILE A 153 9.80 0.06 -21.06
CA ILE A 153 10.19 -0.89 -20.02
C ILE A 153 11.72 -0.89 -19.88
N LYS A 154 12.21 -0.33 -18.78
CA LYS A 154 13.63 -0.26 -18.45
C LYS A 154 14.04 -1.41 -17.52
N ALA A 155 14.10 -2.62 -18.06
CA ALA A 155 14.58 -3.77 -17.31
C ALA A 155 16.11 -3.70 -17.11
N GLU A 156 16.56 -4.00 -15.90
CA GLU A 156 17.98 -4.17 -15.58
C GLU A 156 18.35 -5.65 -15.68
N PHE A 157 19.42 -5.95 -16.41
CA PHE A 157 19.93 -7.30 -16.56
C PHE A 157 21.30 -7.40 -15.89
N PRO A 158 21.59 -8.48 -15.13
CA PRO A 158 22.91 -8.70 -14.54
C PRO A 158 23.92 -9.16 -15.62
N ALA A 159 24.25 -8.27 -16.56
CA ALA A 159 24.96 -8.58 -17.79
C ALA A 159 26.31 -9.29 -17.55
N ASP A 160 27.06 -8.86 -16.54
CA ASP A 160 28.35 -9.47 -16.20
C ASP A 160 28.21 -10.93 -15.77
N GLU A 161 27.18 -11.27 -15.00
CA GLU A 161 26.89 -12.64 -14.56
C GLU A 161 26.42 -13.51 -15.72
N ILE A 162 25.54 -12.96 -16.57
CA ILE A 162 25.05 -13.64 -17.77
C ILE A 162 26.21 -13.97 -18.72
N GLU A 163 27.12 -13.02 -18.97
CA GLU A 163 28.26 -13.23 -19.86
C GLU A 163 29.23 -14.28 -19.32
N ARG A 164 29.52 -14.21 -18.01
CA ARG A 164 30.46 -15.12 -17.33
C ARG A 164 29.91 -16.54 -17.22
N ASP A 165 28.68 -16.68 -16.73
CA ASP A 165 28.12 -17.95 -16.30
C ASP A 165 27.18 -18.57 -17.35
N SER A 166 26.88 -17.82 -18.43
CA SER A 166 25.91 -18.20 -19.46
C SER A 166 24.53 -18.51 -18.88
N THR A 167 24.16 -17.78 -17.82
CA THR A 167 22.89 -17.92 -17.11
C THR A 167 21.74 -17.44 -17.99
N MET A 168 20.67 -18.23 -18.04
CA MET A 168 19.41 -17.81 -18.63
C MET A 168 18.57 -17.04 -17.60
N ILE A 169 17.83 -16.04 -18.06
CA ILE A 169 17.06 -15.15 -17.20
C ILE A 169 15.59 -15.51 -17.27
N SER A 170 14.96 -15.63 -16.10
CA SER A 170 13.52 -15.86 -16.00
C SER A 170 12.75 -14.62 -16.46
N PHE A 171 11.66 -14.83 -17.18
CA PHE A 171 10.72 -13.76 -17.51
C PHE A 171 10.26 -12.98 -16.26
N ARG A 172 10.01 -13.70 -15.16
CA ARG A 172 9.53 -13.10 -13.89
C ARG A 172 10.60 -12.27 -13.20
N SER A 173 11.89 -12.52 -13.44
CA SER A 173 12.94 -11.62 -12.93
C SER A 173 13.02 -10.30 -13.69
N ILE A 174 12.45 -10.23 -14.90
CA ILE A 174 12.41 -9.02 -15.73
C ILE A 174 11.11 -8.24 -15.45
N LEU A 175 9.98 -8.96 -15.40
CA LEU A 175 8.64 -8.44 -15.15
C LEU A 175 8.00 -9.18 -13.98
N PRO A 176 8.27 -8.78 -12.73
CA PRO A 176 7.85 -9.52 -11.54
C PRO A 176 6.34 -9.67 -11.37
N TYR A 177 5.57 -8.76 -11.98
CA TYR A 177 4.11 -8.67 -11.84
C TYR A 177 3.34 -9.02 -13.11
N ALA A 178 4.05 -9.45 -14.16
CA ALA A 178 3.39 -9.97 -15.37
C ALA A 178 2.52 -11.17 -15.03
N GLU A 179 1.49 -11.39 -15.85
CA GLU A 179 0.58 -12.52 -15.66
C GLU A 179 1.34 -13.85 -15.65
N SER A 180 1.16 -14.60 -14.56
CA SER A 180 1.77 -15.91 -14.40
C SER A 180 0.95 -16.97 -15.12
N LYS A 181 1.61 -17.75 -15.98
CA LYS A 181 1.01 -18.90 -16.64
C LYS A 181 0.98 -20.07 -15.68
N ILE A 182 -0.20 -20.60 -15.42
CA ILE A 182 -0.40 -21.77 -14.57
C ILE A 182 -0.85 -22.95 -15.43
N LEU A 183 -0.25 -24.12 -15.19
CA LEU A 183 -0.59 -25.37 -15.85
C LEU A 183 -1.12 -26.35 -14.80
N ASP A 184 -2.34 -26.83 -14.99
CA ASP A 184 -2.93 -27.89 -14.17
C ASP A 184 -2.76 -29.25 -14.86
N GLN A 185 -2.16 -30.22 -14.18
CA GLN A 185 -1.97 -31.58 -14.67
C GLN A 185 -2.06 -32.59 -13.52
N ASP A 186 -2.95 -33.58 -13.64
CA ASP A 186 -3.07 -34.70 -12.69
C ASP A 186 -3.19 -34.25 -11.21
N ASP A 187 -4.08 -33.29 -10.95
CA ASP A 187 -4.30 -32.65 -9.63
C ASP A 187 -3.09 -31.86 -9.08
N GLN A 188 -2.07 -31.64 -9.90
CA GLN A 188 -0.93 -30.80 -9.59
C GLN A 188 -1.01 -29.48 -10.36
N ARG A 189 -0.59 -28.40 -9.71
CA ARG A 189 -0.61 -27.05 -10.26
C ARG A 189 0.81 -26.54 -10.37
N PHE A 190 1.24 -26.26 -11.60
CA PHE A 190 2.59 -25.81 -11.90
C PHE A 190 2.57 -24.35 -12.34
N LEU A 191 3.46 -23.56 -11.76
CA LEU A 191 3.84 -22.29 -12.34
C LEU A 191 4.80 -22.55 -13.51
N VAL A 192 4.45 -22.00 -14.68
CA VAL A 192 5.29 -22.03 -15.87
C VAL A 192 6.24 -20.85 -15.85
N ASP A 193 7.54 -21.12 -15.84
CA ASP A 193 8.59 -20.11 -15.85
C ASP A 193 9.43 -20.23 -17.12
N ASP A 194 9.33 -19.20 -17.97
CA ASP A 194 10.04 -19.11 -19.24
C ASP A 194 11.42 -18.47 -19.01
N LEU A 195 12.49 -19.13 -19.47
CA LEU A 195 13.87 -18.64 -19.37
C LEU A 195 14.40 -18.29 -20.76
N TYR A 196 15.00 -17.11 -20.84
CA TYR A 196 15.54 -16.54 -22.07
C TYR A 196 17.05 -16.40 -21.96
N CYS A 197 17.74 -16.73 -23.06
CA CYS A 197 19.14 -16.37 -23.21
C CYS A 197 19.22 -14.90 -23.65
N VAL A 198 19.79 -14.06 -22.80
CA VAL A 198 20.01 -12.63 -23.08
C VAL A 198 21.50 -12.29 -23.26
N LYS A 199 22.34 -13.32 -23.46
CA LYS A 199 23.78 -13.17 -23.67
C LYS A 199 24.06 -12.45 -24.99
N ALA A 200 24.91 -11.43 -24.95
CA ALA A 200 25.26 -10.65 -26.13
C ALA A 200 25.95 -11.54 -27.18
N LYS A 201 25.59 -11.33 -28.46
CA LYS A 201 26.11 -12.08 -29.63
C LYS A 201 25.76 -13.57 -29.62
N CYS A 202 24.94 -14.05 -28.70
CA CYS A 202 24.34 -15.38 -28.81
C CYS A 202 23.20 -15.33 -29.83
N ASN A 203 23.13 -16.33 -30.72
CA ASN A 203 22.07 -16.43 -31.73
C ASN A 203 21.06 -17.55 -31.40
N CYS A 204 21.06 -18.07 -30.18
CA CYS A 204 20.08 -19.08 -29.80
C CYS A 204 18.70 -18.46 -29.72
N THR A 205 17.71 -19.17 -30.23
CA THR A 205 16.29 -18.79 -30.17
C THR A 205 15.51 -19.71 -29.24
N ASP A 206 16.21 -20.60 -28.54
CA ASP A 206 15.62 -21.60 -27.66
C ASP A 206 15.15 -20.93 -26.36
N ILE A 207 13.96 -21.32 -25.92
CA ILE A 207 13.39 -20.95 -24.62
C ILE A 207 13.38 -22.22 -23.78
N VAL A 208 13.89 -22.12 -22.55
CA VAL A 208 13.76 -23.21 -21.56
C VAL A 208 12.53 -22.91 -20.73
N VAL A 209 11.62 -23.88 -20.63
CA VAL A 209 10.43 -23.78 -19.78
C VAL A 209 10.63 -24.64 -18.55
N ARG A 210 10.54 -24.04 -17.36
CA ARG A 210 10.52 -24.75 -16.08
C ARG A 210 9.08 -24.85 -15.59
N LEU A 211 8.74 -26.02 -15.04
CA LEU A 211 7.49 -26.24 -14.30
C LEU A 211 7.85 -26.27 -12.81
N LEU A 212 7.37 -25.27 -12.07
CA LEU A 212 7.60 -25.13 -10.64
C LEU A 212 6.33 -25.57 -9.90
N ASP A 213 6.42 -26.60 -9.06
CA ASP A 213 5.30 -27.08 -8.28
C ASP A 213 4.85 -26.00 -7.27
N THR A 214 3.58 -25.60 -7.34
CA THR A 214 3.01 -24.59 -6.42
C THR A 214 2.68 -25.17 -5.05
N ALA A 215 2.45 -26.49 -4.94
CA ALA A 215 2.10 -27.16 -3.68
C ALA A 215 3.32 -27.46 -2.79
N MET A 216 4.53 -27.55 -3.36
CA MET A 216 5.77 -27.70 -2.58
C MET A 216 6.37 -26.38 -2.10
N ASN A 217 5.85 -25.24 -2.56
CA ASN A 217 6.26 -23.91 -2.12
C ASN A 217 5.30 -23.29 -1.08
N VAL A 218 4.46 -24.11 -0.44
CA VAL A 218 3.48 -23.68 0.58
C VAL A 218 4.14 -23.16 1.86
N ASP A 219 5.48 -23.17 1.96
CA ASP A 219 6.22 -22.48 3.02
C ASP A 219 6.81 -21.11 2.58
N THR A 220 6.55 -20.59 1.37
CA THR A 220 7.13 -19.27 0.98
C THR A 220 6.38 -18.42 -0.05
N ASP A 221 5.25 -18.82 -0.61
CA ASP A 221 4.59 -17.97 -1.63
C ASP A 221 3.05 -18.15 -1.70
N GLU A 222 2.34 -17.78 -0.63
CA GLU A 222 0.90 -17.44 -0.72
C GLU A 222 0.72 -16.05 -1.39
N ARG A 223 1.18 -15.92 -2.64
CA ARG A 223 0.93 -14.76 -3.50
C ARG A 223 -0.04 -15.13 -4.61
N ILE A 224 -1.34 -15.10 -4.31
CA ILE A 224 -2.43 -15.03 -5.31
C ILE A 224 -3.43 -13.97 -4.85
#